data_AF-A0A661N585-F1
#
_entry.id   AF-A0A661N585-F1
#
_cell.length_a   1.000
_cell.length_b   1.000
_cell.length_c   1.000
_cell.angle_alpha   90.00
_cell.angle_beta   90.00
_cell.angle_gamma   90.00
#
_symmetry.space_group_name_H-M   'P 1'
#
loop_
_entity.id
_entity.type
_entity.pdbx_description
1 polymer ?
#
loop_
_entity_poly.entity_id
_entity_poly.type
_entity_poly.pdbx_seq_one_letter_code
_entity_poly.pdbx_strand_id
1 'polypeptide(L)'
;MAVVKTAASRSSFLFVSPAASSALSLLSLLSLLSSCAGNEDSGTGRDASAARDTGADAPLTDGGRGGSCSTGEIELCTTGCGTEGTRSCIADGRFSACQVPAEDCNGVDDDCDGAIDEGVDTRACSSECGGGDERCEAGAWSGCTPVSPAPEMCDGLDQDCDGLIDEDLIYECSTACGPGREVCVDGTFTTCDAPVPVDETCDGTDQDCDGVIDEGFRTTNASTTYTILGGLTAGCDGTAERVGATCNSAIHRFCGGVECATSGYGPVEYSGDAAYVACVKATMHDITFTTASAHHAACNGTGGLLGTACEAAYHRYCASLGDASGFGAELVSATTVRVACVDREMASVEGTTFTELTTHHPACTSAVWRGGACHAAVKRYCQANGFASGFGPVELNGDNVAVTCVRR
;
A
#
# COMPACT_ATOMS: atom_id res chain seq x y z
N MET A 1 60.30 10.44 20.24
CA MET A 1 61.36 9.50 19.82
C MET A 1 60.67 8.27 19.25
N ALA A 2 60.96 7.94 17.99
CA ALA A 2 60.63 6.73 17.22
C ALA A 2 59.15 6.32 16.98
N VAL A 3 58.77 6.60 15.74
CA VAL A 3 57.74 5.97 14.88
C VAL A 3 57.88 4.45 14.82
N VAL A 4 56.77 3.70 14.90
CA VAL A 4 56.46 2.57 13.98
C VAL A 4 54.94 2.46 13.82
N LYS A 5 54.49 2.68 12.58
CA LYS A 5 53.14 2.44 12.05
C LYS A 5 53.19 1.06 11.38
N THR A 6 52.27 0.17 11.69
CA THR A 6 52.07 -1.07 10.92
C THR A 6 50.59 -1.21 10.56
N ALA A 7 50.35 -1.20 9.25
CA ALA A 7 49.06 -1.40 8.60
C ALA A 7 48.75 -2.89 8.47
N ALA A 8 47.47 -3.26 8.58
CA ALA A 8 46.96 -4.53 8.10
C ALA A 8 45.67 -4.30 7.31
N SER A 9 45.72 -4.78 6.08
CA SER A 9 44.74 -4.72 4.99
C SER A 9 43.64 -5.78 5.17
N ARG A 10 42.41 -5.47 4.73
CA ARG A 10 41.36 -6.38 4.23
C ARG A 10 40.22 -5.52 3.66
N SER A 11 40.19 -5.28 2.36
CA SER A 11 39.54 -6.10 1.31
C SER A 11 38.02 -5.90 1.28
N SER A 12 37.61 -4.80 0.64
CA SER A 12 36.23 -4.57 0.21
C SER A 12 35.95 -5.43 -1.02
N PHE A 13 35.03 -6.39 -0.88
CA PHE A 13 34.46 -7.13 -2.01
C PHE A 13 33.36 -6.27 -2.64
N LEU A 14 33.67 -5.67 -3.78
CA LEU A 14 32.68 -5.13 -4.72
C LEU A 14 32.13 -6.30 -5.54
N PHE A 15 30.84 -6.60 -5.37
CA PHE A 15 30.11 -7.45 -6.30
C PHE A 15 29.75 -6.61 -7.54
N VAL A 16 30.41 -6.94 -8.64
CA VAL A 16 30.04 -6.56 -10.00
C VAL A 16 29.17 -7.68 -10.56
N SER A 17 27.96 -7.37 -11.02
CA SER A 17 27.21 -8.23 -11.94
C SER A 17 27.09 -7.55 -13.31
N PRO A 18 27.20 -8.30 -14.43
CA PRO A 18 27.30 -7.74 -15.76
C PRO A 18 26.00 -7.78 -16.58
N ALA A 19 25.93 -6.84 -17.52
CA ALA A 19 25.37 -6.91 -18.88
C ALA A 19 23.86 -7.17 -19.10
N ALA A 20 23.20 -6.13 -19.63
CA ALA A 20 22.52 -6.24 -20.92
C ALA A 20 22.59 -4.88 -21.65
N SER A 21 23.35 -4.86 -22.76
CA SER A 21 23.39 -3.76 -23.73
C SER A 21 22.56 -4.13 -24.96
N SER A 22 21.92 -3.13 -25.56
CA SER A 22 21.62 -2.90 -27.01
C SER A 22 20.32 -2.07 -27.08
N ALA A 23 20.16 -0.98 -27.81
CA ALA A 23 20.80 -0.54 -29.04
C ALA A 23 20.63 0.98 -29.28
N LEU A 24 21.68 1.59 -29.88
CA LEU A 24 21.72 2.66 -30.91
C LEU A 24 20.72 3.84 -30.80
N SER A 25 21.08 5.11 -30.54
CA SER A 25 21.99 6.04 -31.24
C SER A 25 21.84 6.09 -32.78
N LEU A 26 21.26 7.18 -33.32
CA LEU A 26 21.96 8.18 -34.17
C LEU A 26 21.03 9.28 -34.73
N LEU A 27 21.47 10.53 -34.53
CA LEU A 27 21.55 11.70 -35.42
C LEU A 27 20.39 12.11 -36.37
N SER A 28 19.87 13.32 -36.09
CA SER A 28 20.04 14.58 -36.84
C SER A 28 19.96 14.66 -38.38
N LEU A 29 19.25 15.73 -38.80
CA LEU A 29 19.46 16.65 -39.94
C LEU A 29 18.76 16.40 -41.31
N LEU A 30 18.03 17.45 -41.71
CA LEU A 30 17.83 18.08 -43.03
C LEU A 30 16.86 17.47 -44.09
N SER A 31 15.72 18.15 -44.23
CA SER A 31 15.15 18.80 -45.44
C SER A 31 15.31 18.18 -46.84
N LEU A 32 14.19 18.02 -47.58
CA LEU A 32 13.84 18.72 -48.84
C LEU A 32 12.60 18.09 -49.55
N LEU A 33 11.60 18.95 -49.85
CA LEU A 33 10.69 19.06 -51.03
C LEU A 33 9.92 17.80 -51.52
N SER A 34 8.62 17.82 -51.89
CA SER A 34 7.90 18.80 -52.70
C SER A 34 6.36 18.55 -52.73
N SER A 35 5.60 19.66 -52.72
CA SER A 35 4.36 20.00 -53.47
C SER A 35 3.08 19.14 -53.46
N CYS A 36 1.97 19.75 -53.01
CA CYS A 36 0.91 20.36 -53.86
C CYS A 36 -0.05 21.16 -52.94
N ALA A 37 -0.08 22.49 -53.01
CA ALA A 37 -1.05 23.31 -53.78
C ALA A 37 -2.49 23.23 -53.21
N GLY A 38 -3.16 24.32 -52.79
CA GLY A 38 -2.81 25.74 -52.80
C GLY A 38 -3.93 26.60 -52.19
N ASN A 39 -3.62 27.91 -52.06
CA ASN A 39 -4.47 29.10 -51.90
C ASN A 39 -5.49 29.16 -50.74
N GLU A 40 -5.77 30.27 -50.07
CA GLU A 40 -5.31 31.68 -50.04
C GLU A 40 -5.93 32.21 -48.73
N ASP A 41 -5.12 32.68 -47.79
CA ASP A 41 -4.78 34.08 -47.53
C ASP A 41 -5.68 34.76 -46.47
N SER A 42 -4.91 35.37 -45.58
CA SER A 42 -5.10 36.15 -44.38
C SER A 42 -6.22 37.20 -44.40
N GLY A 43 -6.67 37.55 -43.19
CA GLY A 43 -6.36 38.91 -42.74
C GLY A 43 -7.53 39.81 -42.36
N THR A 44 -7.72 39.89 -41.04
CA THR A 44 -7.85 41.14 -40.28
C THR A 44 -8.95 42.12 -40.66
N GLY A 45 -9.87 42.30 -39.73
CA GLY A 45 -10.60 43.55 -39.59
C GLY A 45 -9.66 44.73 -39.26
N ARG A 46 -10.08 45.91 -39.69
CA ARG A 46 -10.06 47.16 -38.92
C ARG A 46 -10.76 48.28 -39.68
N ASP A 47 -11.41 49.10 -38.88
CA ASP A 47 -11.65 50.53 -39.04
C ASP A 47 -12.72 51.01 -40.04
N ALA A 48 -13.81 51.48 -39.40
CA ALA A 48 -14.67 52.52 -39.90
C ALA A 48 -13.89 53.81 -40.21
N SER A 49 -14.15 54.42 -41.36
CA SER A 49 -14.33 55.87 -41.46
C SER A 49 -14.90 56.30 -42.80
N ALA A 50 -15.75 57.31 -42.69
CA ALA A 50 -16.52 57.98 -43.71
C ALA A 50 -15.74 58.40 -44.97
N ALA A 51 -16.38 58.26 -46.13
CA ALA A 51 -16.14 59.08 -47.28
C ALA A 51 -17.48 59.47 -47.92
N ARG A 52 -17.73 60.78 -47.96
CA ARG A 52 -18.72 61.42 -48.83
C ARG A 52 -18.25 61.26 -50.28
N ASP A 53 -19.13 60.89 -51.19
CA ASP A 53 -19.07 61.41 -52.56
C ASP A 53 -20.45 61.52 -53.19
N THR A 54 -20.55 62.55 -54.01
CA THR A 54 -21.69 63.17 -54.67
C THR A 54 -21.98 62.55 -56.04
N GLY A 55 -23.26 62.53 -56.43
CA GLY A 55 -23.71 62.26 -57.81
C GLY A 55 -25.13 61.66 -57.81
N ALA A 56 -26.18 62.47 -57.92
CA ALA A 56 -26.79 62.97 -59.16
C ALA A 56 -27.73 61.94 -59.85
N ASP A 57 -29.02 62.29 -59.83
CA ASP A 57 -30.06 62.07 -60.84
C ASP A 57 -30.25 60.66 -61.43
N ALA A 58 -31.32 59.96 -61.00
CA ALA A 58 -32.41 59.53 -61.90
C ALA A 58 -33.60 58.92 -61.13
N PRO A 59 -34.86 59.24 -61.49
CA PRO A 59 -36.05 58.63 -60.91
C PRO A 59 -36.30 57.26 -61.57
N LEU A 60 -36.27 56.18 -60.81
CA LEU A 60 -36.76 54.89 -61.31
C LEU A 60 -38.26 54.81 -61.07
N THR A 61 -38.96 55.21 -62.13
CA THR A 61 -40.36 54.94 -62.42
C THR A 61 -40.71 53.48 -62.17
N ASP A 62 -41.86 53.26 -61.54
CA ASP A 62 -42.77 52.13 -61.69
C ASP A 62 -42.43 51.21 -62.87
N GLY A 63 -41.72 50.13 -62.55
CA GLY A 63 -41.33 49.08 -63.46
C GLY A 63 -42.28 47.90 -63.36
N GLY A 64 -43.59 48.12 -63.47
CA GLY A 64 -44.56 47.10 -63.81
C GLY A 64 -44.23 46.44 -65.15
N ARG A 65 -43.25 45.53 -65.17
CA ARG A 65 -43.13 44.54 -66.24
C ARG A 65 -44.29 43.57 -66.07
N GLY A 66 -45.37 43.83 -66.80
CA GLY A 66 -46.38 42.84 -67.13
C GLY A 66 -45.78 41.74 -68.02
N GLY A 67 -44.86 40.95 -67.45
CA GLY A 67 -44.40 39.70 -68.03
C GLY A 67 -45.46 38.63 -67.79
N SER A 68 -45.88 37.95 -68.86
CA SER A 68 -46.72 36.77 -68.78
C SER A 68 -45.94 35.69 -68.02
N CYS A 69 -46.47 35.18 -66.91
CA CYS A 69 -45.86 34.10 -66.12
C CYS A 69 -46.62 32.78 -66.31
N SER A 70 -45.98 31.66 -65.97
CA SER A 70 -46.62 30.33 -65.99
C SER A 70 -47.32 30.05 -64.67
N THR A 71 -48.57 29.56 -64.68
CA THR A 71 -49.32 29.30 -63.43
C THR A 71 -48.53 28.42 -62.45
N GLY A 72 -48.37 28.90 -61.22
CA GLY A 72 -47.57 28.25 -60.16
C GLY A 72 -46.10 28.67 -60.09
N GLU A 73 -45.62 29.50 -61.02
CA GLU A 73 -44.28 30.10 -60.96
C GLU A 73 -44.17 31.04 -59.74
N ILE A 74 -43.14 30.87 -58.92
CA ILE A 74 -42.85 31.71 -57.74
C ILE A 74 -41.70 32.65 -58.09
N GLU A 75 -41.85 33.93 -57.76
CA GLU A 75 -40.81 34.94 -57.92
C GLU A 75 -40.66 35.72 -56.60
N LEU A 76 -39.46 36.25 -56.36
CA LEU A 76 -39.20 37.19 -55.28
C LEU A 76 -39.86 38.54 -55.60
N CYS A 77 -40.29 39.23 -54.55
CA CYS A 77 -40.85 40.56 -54.65
C CYS A 77 -40.43 41.40 -53.46
N THR A 78 -40.31 42.71 -53.67
CA THR A 78 -40.09 43.65 -52.57
C THR A 78 -41.43 43.94 -51.89
N THR A 79 -41.50 43.72 -50.59
CA THR A 79 -42.68 44.00 -49.75
C THR A 79 -42.85 45.51 -49.53
N GLY A 80 -43.95 45.92 -48.87
CA GLY A 80 -44.22 47.33 -48.57
C GLY A 80 -43.21 47.98 -47.60
N CYS A 81 -42.52 47.18 -46.80
CA CYS A 81 -41.51 47.59 -45.84
C CYS A 81 -40.07 47.41 -46.35
N GLY A 82 -39.88 46.84 -47.55
CA GLY A 82 -38.57 46.71 -48.19
C GLY A 82 -37.88 45.34 -47.99
N THR A 83 -38.55 44.39 -47.33
CA THR A 83 -38.11 43.00 -47.18
C THR A 83 -38.39 42.17 -48.43
N GLU A 84 -37.79 40.97 -48.50
CA GLU A 84 -37.96 40.05 -49.62
C GLU A 84 -39.12 39.08 -49.35
N GLY A 85 -40.23 39.25 -50.07
CA GLY A 85 -41.38 38.35 -50.05
C GLY A 85 -41.46 37.47 -51.28
N THR A 86 -42.51 36.66 -51.36
CA THR A 86 -42.74 35.77 -52.52
C THR A 86 -44.10 36.04 -53.15
N ARG A 87 -44.20 35.92 -54.47
CA ARG A 87 -45.48 36.00 -55.20
C ARG A 87 -45.59 34.84 -56.17
N SER A 88 -46.81 34.32 -56.32
CA SER A 88 -47.10 33.17 -57.18
C SER A 88 -47.90 33.59 -58.40
N CYS A 89 -47.56 33.03 -59.57
CA CYS A 89 -48.32 33.27 -60.79
C CYS A 89 -49.69 32.58 -60.73
N ILE A 90 -50.75 33.38 -60.82
CA ILE A 90 -52.15 32.90 -60.82
C ILE A 90 -52.60 32.51 -62.23
N ALA A 91 -53.73 31.79 -62.34
CA ALA A 91 -54.23 31.21 -63.60
C ALA A 91 -54.43 32.23 -64.73
N ASP A 92 -54.61 33.52 -64.40
CA ASP A 92 -54.78 34.62 -65.35
C ASP A 92 -53.45 35.15 -65.94
N GLY A 93 -52.33 34.45 -65.72
CA GLY A 93 -51.02 34.77 -66.29
C GLY A 93 -50.35 36.01 -65.68
N ARG A 94 -50.70 36.33 -64.43
CA ARG A 94 -50.14 37.45 -63.64
C ARG A 94 -49.68 36.94 -62.28
N PHE A 95 -48.72 37.61 -61.65
CA PHE A 95 -48.36 37.31 -60.27
C PHE A 95 -49.42 37.82 -59.27
N SER A 96 -49.57 37.10 -58.17
CA SER A 96 -50.36 37.50 -57.00
C SER A 96 -49.76 38.75 -56.34
N ALA A 97 -50.47 39.26 -55.33
CA ALA A 97 -49.86 40.17 -54.36
C ALA A 97 -48.61 39.51 -53.73
N CYS A 98 -47.66 40.35 -53.33
CA CYS A 98 -46.48 39.90 -52.61
C CYS A 98 -46.91 39.36 -51.25
N GLN A 99 -46.63 38.09 -50.99
CA GLN A 99 -46.80 37.48 -49.69
C GLN A 99 -45.56 37.79 -48.87
N VAL A 100 -45.78 38.45 -47.74
CA VAL A 100 -44.73 38.75 -46.75
C VAL A 100 -44.25 37.44 -46.10
N PRO A 101 -42.96 37.33 -45.76
CA PRO A 101 -42.44 36.23 -44.94
C PRO A 101 -43.00 36.29 -43.51
N ALA A 102 -42.70 35.26 -42.71
CA ALA A 102 -42.92 35.32 -41.27
C ALA A 102 -41.73 36.05 -40.63
N GLU A 103 -41.96 36.62 -39.44
CA GLU A 103 -40.91 37.28 -38.65
C GLU A 103 -39.71 36.37 -38.39
N ASP A 104 -38.52 36.96 -38.52
CA ASP A 104 -37.23 36.38 -38.12
C ASP A 104 -36.52 37.37 -37.19
N CYS A 105 -35.75 36.86 -36.21
CA CYS A 105 -34.98 37.73 -35.32
C CYS A 105 -33.74 38.30 -36.04
N ASN A 106 -33.91 39.43 -36.73
CA ASN A 106 -32.86 40.06 -37.54
C ASN A 106 -32.87 41.61 -37.45
N GLY A 107 -33.81 42.19 -36.69
CA GLY A 107 -33.93 43.63 -36.49
C GLY A 107 -34.65 44.36 -37.63
N VAL A 108 -35.39 43.63 -38.46
CA VAL A 108 -36.20 44.12 -39.57
C VAL A 108 -37.65 43.67 -39.35
N ASP A 109 -38.60 44.49 -39.80
CA ASP A 109 -40.03 44.16 -39.89
C ASP A 109 -40.22 43.29 -41.14
N ASP A 110 -40.28 41.97 -40.99
CA ASP A 110 -40.29 41.01 -42.10
C ASP A 110 -41.70 40.82 -42.67
N ASP A 111 -42.72 40.85 -41.81
CA ASP A 111 -44.12 40.67 -42.14
C ASP A 111 -44.87 41.97 -42.48
N CYS A 112 -44.18 43.12 -42.35
CA CYS A 112 -44.66 44.47 -42.61
C CYS A 112 -45.89 44.89 -41.78
N ASP A 113 -46.08 44.36 -40.57
CA ASP A 113 -47.17 44.76 -39.68
C ASP A 113 -46.87 46.06 -38.88
N GLY A 114 -45.61 46.51 -38.90
CA GLY A 114 -45.13 47.72 -38.24
C GLY A 114 -44.50 47.51 -36.86
N ALA A 115 -44.39 46.26 -36.39
CA ALA A 115 -43.50 45.85 -35.31
C ALA A 115 -42.19 45.27 -35.88
N ILE A 116 -41.19 45.05 -35.02
CA ILE A 116 -39.89 44.48 -35.40
C ILE A 116 -39.65 43.30 -34.47
N ASP A 117 -39.33 42.13 -35.04
CA ASP A 117 -39.01 40.89 -34.34
C ASP A 117 -40.14 40.42 -33.40
N GLU A 118 -41.42 40.65 -33.73
CA GLU A 118 -42.55 40.18 -32.92
C GLU A 118 -42.88 38.69 -33.14
N GLY A 119 -43.37 38.01 -32.10
CA GLY A 119 -43.72 36.59 -32.20
C GLY A 119 -42.52 35.64 -32.30
N VAL A 120 -41.29 36.14 -32.44
CA VAL A 120 -40.01 35.40 -32.40
C VAL A 120 -39.29 35.56 -31.06
N ASP A 121 -40.04 35.44 -29.95
CA ASP A 121 -39.52 35.73 -28.60
C ASP A 121 -38.39 34.78 -28.17
N THR A 122 -38.49 33.48 -28.45
CA THR A 122 -37.56 32.45 -27.93
C THR A 122 -37.32 31.33 -28.93
N ARG A 123 -36.09 30.83 -29.00
CA ARG A 123 -35.77 29.56 -29.67
C ARG A 123 -34.89 28.68 -28.78
N ALA A 124 -34.89 27.38 -29.05
CA ALA A 124 -34.02 26.44 -28.34
C ALA A 124 -32.57 26.57 -28.84
N CYS A 125 -31.63 26.54 -27.90
CA CYS A 125 -30.21 26.39 -28.14
C CYS A 125 -29.71 25.08 -27.49
N SER A 126 -28.56 24.57 -27.93
CA SER A 126 -27.96 23.34 -27.37
C SER A 126 -26.45 23.47 -27.23
N SER A 127 -25.93 22.94 -26.13
CA SER A 127 -24.51 22.73 -25.83
C SER A 127 -24.28 21.27 -25.39
N GLU A 128 -23.02 20.90 -25.15
CA GLU A 128 -22.64 19.60 -24.59
C GLU A 128 -23.23 19.39 -23.18
N CYS A 129 -23.35 20.46 -22.38
CA CYS A 129 -24.02 20.49 -21.07
C CYS A 129 -25.56 20.52 -21.13
N GLY A 130 -26.16 20.29 -22.31
CA GLY A 130 -27.61 20.31 -22.50
C GLY A 130 -28.16 21.54 -23.22
N GLY A 131 -29.49 21.60 -23.26
CA GLY A 131 -30.25 22.64 -23.97
C GLY A 131 -30.60 23.83 -23.09
N GLY A 132 -30.82 24.98 -23.73
CA GLY A 132 -31.37 26.18 -23.11
C GLY A 132 -32.28 26.91 -24.10
N ASP A 133 -32.85 28.02 -23.67
CA ASP A 133 -33.56 28.93 -24.57
C ASP A 133 -32.72 30.20 -24.76
N GLU A 134 -32.66 30.69 -26.00
CA GLU A 134 -32.13 32.01 -26.32
C GLU A 134 -33.27 32.93 -26.75
N ARG A 135 -33.13 34.21 -26.43
CA ARG A 135 -34.16 35.23 -26.64
C ARG A 135 -33.76 36.14 -27.80
N CYS A 136 -34.72 36.59 -28.59
CA CYS A 136 -34.46 37.64 -29.55
C CYS A 136 -34.33 39.00 -28.84
N GLU A 137 -33.15 39.62 -28.94
CA GLU A 137 -32.88 40.94 -28.36
C GLU A 137 -32.16 41.82 -29.40
N ALA A 138 -32.83 42.89 -29.84
CA ALA A 138 -32.30 43.87 -30.79
C ALA A 138 -31.79 43.24 -32.11
N GLY A 139 -32.57 42.34 -32.71
CA GLY A 139 -32.25 41.67 -33.97
C GLY A 139 -31.16 40.61 -33.89
N ALA A 140 -30.82 40.14 -32.68
CA ALA A 140 -29.89 39.05 -32.48
C ALA A 140 -30.35 38.12 -31.36
N TRP A 141 -30.07 36.83 -31.51
CA TRP A 141 -30.31 35.85 -30.47
C TRP A 141 -29.26 35.98 -29.36
N SER A 142 -29.71 36.11 -28.12
CA SER A 142 -28.88 36.30 -26.94
C SER A 142 -29.35 35.41 -25.77
N GLY A 143 -28.50 35.23 -24.77
CA GLY A 143 -28.94 34.63 -23.50
C GLY A 143 -29.15 33.12 -23.51
N CYS A 144 -28.56 32.37 -24.46
CA CYS A 144 -28.48 30.92 -24.34
C CYS A 144 -27.87 30.60 -22.97
N THR A 145 -28.65 29.96 -22.10
CA THR A 145 -28.26 29.65 -20.72
C THR A 145 -27.99 28.15 -20.60
N PRO A 146 -26.90 27.62 -21.22
CA PRO A 146 -26.49 26.26 -20.94
C PRO A 146 -26.03 26.15 -19.48
N VAL A 147 -26.16 24.96 -18.90
CA VAL A 147 -25.57 24.67 -17.58
C VAL A 147 -24.06 24.93 -17.70
N SER A 148 -23.50 25.69 -16.75
CA SER A 148 -22.06 25.95 -16.74
C SER A 148 -21.33 24.67 -16.33
N PRO A 149 -20.24 24.27 -17.02
CA PRO A 149 -19.35 23.21 -16.59
C PRO A 149 -18.90 23.39 -15.13
N ALA A 150 -18.84 22.29 -14.39
CA ALA A 150 -18.33 22.22 -13.02
C ALA A 150 -17.28 21.11 -12.90
N PRO A 151 -16.34 21.18 -11.93
CA PRO A 151 -15.35 20.11 -11.75
C PRO A 151 -16.01 18.77 -11.43
N GLU A 152 -15.39 17.70 -11.90
CA GLU A 152 -15.90 16.35 -11.71
C GLU A 152 -16.12 15.96 -10.24
N MET A 153 -17.18 15.20 -10.01
CA MET A 153 -17.57 14.57 -8.76
C MET A 153 -17.91 13.13 -9.05
N CYS A 154 -17.45 12.21 -8.18
CA CYS A 154 -17.67 10.77 -8.34
C CYS A 154 -19.13 10.41 -8.04
N ASP A 155 -20.02 10.68 -9.00
CA ASP A 155 -21.46 10.49 -8.88
C ASP A 155 -22.13 9.89 -10.14
N GLY A 156 -21.34 9.59 -11.17
CA GLY A 156 -21.79 8.96 -12.41
C GLY A 156 -22.40 9.94 -13.41
N LEU A 157 -22.16 11.24 -13.23
CA LEU A 157 -22.54 12.30 -14.15
C LEU A 157 -21.28 12.96 -14.72
N ASP A 158 -21.41 13.49 -15.94
CA ASP A 158 -20.42 14.36 -16.58
C ASP A 158 -20.77 15.80 -16.19
N GLN A 159 -20.03 16.41 -15.27
CA GLN A 159 -20.34 17.76 -14.78
C GLN A 159 -19.55 18.84 -15.52
N ASP A 160 -18.43 18.51 -16.15
CA ASP A 160 -17.64 19.45 -16.94
C ASP A 160 -17.99 19.43 -18.45
N CYS A 161 -18.80 18.45 -18.85
CA CYS A 161 -19.38 18.25 -20.17
C CYS A 161 -18.34 18.00 -21.26
N ASP A 162 -17.23 17.33 -20.94
CA ASP A 162 -16.21 16.95 -21.91
C ASP A 162 -16.49 15.60 -22.61
N GLY A 163 -17.58 14.92 -22.22
CA GLY A 163 -18.04 13.64 -22.76
C GLY A 163 -17.44 12.41 -22.05
N LEU A 164 -16.62 12.61 -21.02
CA LEU A 164 -16.17 11.60 -20.07
C LEU A 164 -17.01 11.72 -18.79
N ILE A 165 -17.04 10.64 -18.00
CA ILE A 165 -17.80 10.60 -16.75
C ILE A 165 -16.83 10.25 -15.64
N ASP A 166 -16.83 11.03 -14.57
CA ASP A 166 -16.04 10.82 -13.36
C ASP A 166 -14.52 10.69 -13.60
N GLU A 167 -13.95 11.42 -14.57
CA GLU A 167 -12.55 11.29 -14.97
C GLU A 167 -11.56 11.99 -14.04
N ASP A 168 -10.32 11.47 -14.00
CA ASP A 168 -9.20 11.98 -13.19
C ASP A 168 -9.48 12.13 -11.67
N LEU A 169 -10.53 11.48 -11.16
CA LEU A 169 -10.87 11.45 -9.74
C LEU A 169 -10.10 10.37 -8.98
N ILE A 170 -8.95 10.77 -8.43
CA ILE A 170 -8.09 9.93 -7.58
C ILE A 170 -7.87 10.60 -6.22
N TYR A 171 -8.27 9.94 -5.15
CA TYR A 171 -8.01 10.38 -3.78
C TYR A 171 -6.95 9.51 -3.11
N GLU A 172 -6.06 10.15 -2.36
CA GLU A 172 -5.03 9.46 -1.58
C GLU A 172 -5.64 9.00 -0.23
N CYS A 173 -5.34 7.77 0.15
CA CYS A 173 -5.76 7.15 1.40
C CYS A 173 -4.56 6.53 2.13
N SER A 174 -4.75 6.05 3.34
CA SER A 174 -3.70 5.38 4.11
C SER A 174 -4.25 4.37 5.11
N THR A 175 -3.56 3.25 5.26
CA THR A 175 -3.79 2.23 6.28
C THR A 175 -2.61 2.20 7.27
N ALA A 176 -2.66 1.32 8.28
CA ALA A 176 -1.50 1.06 9.14
C ALA A 176 -0.26 0.63 8.35
N CYS A 177 -0.45 -0.03 7.21
CA CYS A 177 0.62 -0.56 6.35
C CYS A 177 1.14 0.43 5.30
N GLY A 178 0.58 1.65 5.23
CA GLY A 178 1.08 2.70 4.35
C GLY A 178 0.04 3.36 3.47
N PRO A 179 0.48 4.15 2.47
CA PRO A 179 -0.40 4.90 1.59
C PRO A 179 -1.05 4.01 0.53
N GLY A 180 -2.18 4.47 0.00
CA GLY A 180 -2.87 3.91 -1.15
C GLY A 180 -3.75 4.95 -1.81
N ARG A 181 -4.60 4.50 -2.73
CA ARG A 181 -5.48 5.32 -3.55
C ARG A 181 -6.88 4.74 -3.63
N GLU A 182 -7.83 5.64 -3.77
CA GLU A 182 -9.22 5.38 -4.11
C GLU A 182 -9.48 6.00 -5.49
N VAL A 183 -10.01 5.21 -6.40
CA VAL A 183 -10.30 5.64 -7.78
C VAL A 183 -11.80 5.64 -7.97
N CYS A 184 -12.36 6.65 -8.63
CA CYS A 184 -13.77 6.60 -9.01
C CYS A 184 -14.00 5.58 -10.13
N VAL A 185 -14.93 4.66 -9.92
CA VAL A 185 -15.38 3.71 -10.94
C VAL A 185 -16.90 3.60 -10.85
N ASP A 186 -17.59 3.88 -11.96
CA ASP A 186 -19.05 3.80 -12.06
C ASP A 186 -19.80 4.64 -10.99
N GLY A 187 -19.38 5.89 -10.75
CA GLY A 187 -20.00 6.80 -9.78
C GLY A 187 -19.78 6.41 -8.31
N THR A 188 -18.78 5.58 -8.00
CA THR A 188 -18.41 5.24 -6.63
C THR A 188 -16.90 5.06 -6.49
N PHE A 189 -16.32 5.57 -5.40
CA PHE A 189 -14.91 5.33 -5.09
C PHE A 189 -14.67 3.85 -4.75
N THR A 190 -13.60 3.27 -5.31
CA THR A 190 -13.10 1.97 -4.88
C THR A 190 -12.64 2.01 -3.43
N THR A 191 -12.51 0.84 -2.81
CA THR A 191 -11.79 0.75 -1.54
C THR A 191 -10.34 1.17 -1.72
N CYS A 192 -9.76 1.76 -0.68
CA CYS A 192 -8.33 2.06 -0.59
C CYS A 192 -7.48 0.85 -0.99
N ASP A 193 -6.60 1.02 -2.00
CA ASP A 193 -5.69 -0.03 -2.49
C ASP A 193 -4.40 -0.16 -1.67
N ALA A 194 -4.31 0.55 -0.54
CA ALA A 194 -3.18 0.47 0.37
C ALA A 194 -2.96 -0.99 0.84
N PRO A 195 -1.71 -1.37 1.17
CA PRO A 195 -1.45 -2.70 1.70
C PRO A 195 -2.34 -3.00 2.92
N VAL A 196 -2.85 -4.22 2.96
CA VAL A 196 -3.68 -4.70 4.06
C VAL A 196 -2.82 -5.48 5.05
N PRO A 197 -3.06 -5.35 6.36
CA PRO A 197 -2.48 -6.22 7.36
C PRO A 197 -2.71 -7.70 7.02
N VAL A 198 -1.66 -8.50 7.10
CA VAL A 198 -1.73 -9.97 6.97
C VAL A 198 -1.05 -10.63 8.16
N ASP A 199 -1.36 -11.90 8.43
CA ASP A 199 -0.70 -12.65 9.50
C ASP A 199 0.82 -12.65 9.29
N GLU A 200 1.57 -12.43 10.37
CA GLU A 200 3.03 -12.45 10.36
C GLU A 200 3.60 -13.75 9.79
N THR A 201 4.62 -13.60 8.96
CA THR A 201 5.58 -14.63 8.60
C THR A 201 6.95 -14.24 9.12
N CYS A 202 7.84 -15.21 9.34
CA CYS A 202 9.13 -14.92 9.94
C CYS A 202 10.16 -14.44 8.91
N ASP A 203 9.94 -13.27 8.33
CA ASP A 203 10.80 -12.70 7.28
C ASP A 203 11.51 -11.41 7.70
N GLY A 204 11.31 -10.96 8.94
CA GLY A 204 11.91 -9.74 9.48
C GLY A 204 11.16 -8.48 9.05
N THR A 205 9.93 -8.61 8.55
CA THR A 205 9.05 -7.50 8.20
C THR A 205 7.79 -7.50 9.06
N ASP A 206 7.25 -6.31 9.32
CA ASP A 206 5.98 -6.10 10.01
C ASP A 206 4.86 -6.13 8.96
N GLN A 207 4.17 -7.25 8.86
CA GLN A 207 3.20 -7.60 7.82
C GLN A 207 1.76 -7.33 8.26
N ASP A 208 1.51 -7.36 9.56
CA ASP A 208 0.24 -6.94 10.15
C ASP A 208 0.23 -5.44 10.50
N CYS A 209 1.39 -4.80 10.44
CA CYS A 209 1.61 -3.37 10.58
C CYS A 209 1.25 -2.85 11.98
N ASP A 210 1.43 -3.67 13.01
CA ASP A 210 1.20 -3.30 14.41
C ASP A 210 2.41 -2.59 15.08
N GLY A 211 3.54 -2.53 14.37
CA GLY A 211 4.78 -1.91 14.82
C GLY A 211 5.76 -2.87 15.51
N VAL A 212 5.43 -4.15 15.59
CA VAL A 212 6.27 -5.25 16.05
C VAL A 212 6.67 -6.09 14.83
N ILE A 213 7.84 -6.72 14.88
CA ILE A 213 8.35 -7.55 13.78
C ILE A 213 8.38 -9.01 14.22
N ASP A 214 7.78 -9.89 13.42
CA ASP A 214 7.68 -11.33 13.61
C ASP A 214 7.16 -11.71 15.01
N GLU A 215 6.04 -11.13 15.45
CA GLU A 215 5.32 -11.53 16.66
C GLU A 215 4.47 -12.78 16.45
N GLY A 216 3.95 -13.36 17.54
CA GLY A 216 3.19 -14.62 17.49
C GLY A 216 4.05 -15.89 17.31
N PHE A 217 5.30 -15.80 16.86
CA PHE A 217 6.24 -16.93 16.77
C PHE A 217 6.96 -17.21 18.10
N ARG A 218 6.26 -17.83 19.07
CA ARG A 218 6.77 -17.94 20.45
C ARG A 218 7.65 -19.17 20.68
N THR A 219 7.21 -20.35 20.25
CA THR A 219 7.98 -21.59 20.45
C THR A 219 7.79 -22.62 19.34
N THR A 220 8.89 -23.08 18.76
CA THR A 220 8.89 -24.22 17.85
C THR A 220 9.44 -25.46 18.56
N ASN A 221 8.58 -26.45 18.82
CA ASN A 221 9.02 -27.76 19.28
C ASN A 221 9.62 -28.54 18.09
N ALA A 222 10.94 -28.66 18.05
CA ALA A 222 11.66 -29.30 16.97
C ALA A 222 12.15 -30.70 17.36
N SER A 223 12.00 -31.64 16.43
CA SER A 223 12.60 -32.98 16.54
C SER A 223 13.96 -32.99 15.86
N THR A 224 14.97 -33.52 16.53
CA THR A 224 16.33 -33.67 16.02
C THR A 224 16.94 -34.99 16.52
N THR A 225 18.23 -35.21 16.28
CA THR A 225 18.96 -36.36 16.81
C THR A 225 20.27 -35.96 17.47
N TYR A 226 20.77 -36.78 18.38
CA TYR A 226 22.10 -36.58 18.97
C TYR A 226 23.20 -36.71 17.92
N THR A 227 22.99 -37.49 16.86
CA THR A 227 23.87 -37.47 15.67
C THR A 227 23.98 -36.06 15.06
N ILE A 228 22.86 -35.35 14.88
CA ILE A 228 22.85 -33.97 14.36
C ILE A 228 23.48 -33.01 15.36
N LEU A 229 23.07 -33.08 16.64
CA LEU A 229 23.58 -32.20 17.69
C LEU A 229 25.08 -32.36 17.90
N GLY A 230 25.58 -33.59 17.87
CA GLY A 230 27.02 -33.90 17.97
C GLY A 230 27.81 -33.38 16.77
N GLY A 231 27.18 -33.28 15.60
CA GLY A 231 27.75 -32.62 14.42
C GLY A 231 27.87 -31.10 14.57
N LEU A 232 26.97 -30.46 15.34
CA LEU A 232 27.00 -29.02 15.62
C LEU A 232 27.94 -28.66 16.77
N THR A 233 28.03 -29.51 17.80
CA THR A 233 28.97 -29.34 18.90
C THR A 233 29.44 -30.72 19.38
N ALA A 234 30.73 -30.99 19.19
CA ALA A 234 31.34 -32.26 19.58
C ALA A 234 31.13 -32.53 21.08
N GLY A 235 30.68 -33.74 21.40
CA GLY A 235 30.36 -34.18 22.77
C GLY A 235 28.86 -34.26 23.08
N CYS A 236 28.00 -33.58 22.31
CA CYS A 236 26.55 -33.80 22.40
C CYS A 236 26.07 -34.96 21.51
N ASP A 237 26.56 -36.18 21.77
CA ASP A 237 26.30 -37.37 20.93
C ASP A 237 25.35 -38.39 21.58
N GLY A 238 24.77 -38.06 22.73
CA GLY A 238 23.83 -38.93 23.44
C GLY A 238 24.49 -40.10 24.18
N THR A 239 25.81 -40.24 24.11
CA THR A 239 26.60 -41.21 24.88
C THR A 239 27.53 -40.52 25.87
N ALA A 240 28.26 -39.49 25.42
CA ALA A 240 29.13 -38.65 26.25
C ALA A 240 28.29 -37.66 27.08
N GLU A 241 27.32 -37.02 26.44
CA GLU A 241 26.43 -36.06 27.09
C GLU A 241 25.04 -36.11 26.45
N ARG A 242 24.00 -36.19 27.29
CA ARG A 242 22.58 -36.10 26.86
C ARG A 242 21.92 -34.80 27.25
N VAL A 243 22.33 -34.27 28.40
CA VAL A 243 21.86 -33.03 29.01
C VAL A 243 23.08 -32.41 29.65
N GLY A 244 23.38 -31.17 29.29
CA GLY A 244 24.56 -30.48 29.78
C GLY A 244 24.93 -29.28 28.92
N ALA A 245 26.01 -28.57 29.27
CA ALA A 245 26.34 -27.30 28.63
C ALA A 245 26.82 -27.49 27.19
N THR A 246 27.43 -28.65 26.89
CA THR A 246 27.82 -29.03 25.53
C THR A 246 26.58 -29.20 24.67
N CYS A 247 25.56 -29.88 25.19
CA CYS A 247 24.30 -30.05 24.50
C CYS A 247 23.49 -28.76 24.39
N ASN A 248 23.47 -27.89 25.41
CA ASN A 248 22.85 -26.57 25.30
C ASN A 248 23.50 -25.78 24.15
N SER A 249 24.83 -25.76 24.06
CA SER A 249 25.58 -25.19 22.93
C SER A 249 25.19 -25.78 21.56
N ALA A 250 24.94 -27.08 21.48
CA ALA A 250 24.48 -27.72 20.25
C ALA A 250 23.05 -27.30 19.89
N ILE A 251 22.17 -27.23 20.88
CA ILE A 251 20.75 -26.87 20.73
C ILE A 251 20.60 -25.41 20.36
N HIS A 252 21.36 -24.50 21.00
CA HIS A 252 21.45 -23.10 20.61
C HIS A 252 21.78 -22.97 19.12
N ARG A 253 22.80 -23.69 18.64
CA ARG A 253 23.19 -23.67 17.22
C ARG A 253 22.13 -24.27 16.31
N PHE A 254 21.49 -25.36 16.74
CA PHE A 254 20.43 -26.02 15.99
C PHE A 254 19.23 -25.08 15.84
N CYS A 255 18.77 -24.49 16.94
CA CYS A 255 17.63 -23.59 16.96
C CYS A 255 17.93 -22.25 16.29
N GLY A 256 19.17 -21.78 16.27
CA GLY A 256 19.55 -20.62 15.45
C GLY A 256 19.44 -20.86 13.93
N GLY A 257 19.24 -22.10 13.49
CA GLY A 257 18.87 -22.45 12.12
C GLY A 257 17.38 -22.75 11.93
N VAL A 258 16.57 -22.67 13.00
CA VAL A 258 15.12 -22.79 12.95
C VAL A 258 14.54 -21.38 12.82
N GLU A 259 13.58 -21.23 11.91
CA GLU A 259 12.93 -19.95 11.62
C GLU A 259 12.40 -19.28 12.91
N CYS A 260 12.68 -17.98 13.07
CA CYS A 260 12.31 -17.13 14.22
C CYS A 260 12.90 -17.48 15.60
N ALA A 261 13.66 -18.56 15.72
CA ALA A 261 14.34 -18.88 16.96
C ALA A 261 15.77 -18.32 16.97
N THR A 262 16.13 -17.63 18.05
CA THR A 262 17.51 -17.17 18.27
C THR A 262 18.29 -18.15 19.15
N SER A 263 17.59 -19.00 19.89
CA SER A 263 18.17 -20.04 20.73
C SER A 263 17.14 -21.14 21.01
N GLY A 264 17.50 -22.11 21.83
CA GLY A 264 16.57 -23.11 22.33
C GLY A 264 17.10 -23.86 23.53
N TYR A 265 16.21 -24.60 24.17
CA TYR A 265 16.51 -25.38 25.35
C TYR A 265 16.08 -26.84 25.18
N GLY A 266 16.68 -27.71 25.98
CA GLY A 266 16.36 -29.13 26.02
C GLY A 266 17.60 -30.00 26.23
N PRO A 267 17.57 -31.27 25.79
CA PRO A 267 16.41 -31.94 25.24
C PRO A 267 15.27 -32.02 26.27
N VAL A 268 14.06 -31.69 25.85
CA VAL A 268 12.85 -31.75 26.68
C VAL A 268 12.28 -33.16 26.73
N GLU A 269 12.52 -33.96 25.69
CA GLU A 269 12.31 -35.41 25.66
C GLU A 269 13.38 -36.04 24.79
N TYR A 270 13.71 -37.31 25.02
CA TYR A 270 14.62 -38.06 24.16
C TYR A 270 14.42 -39.56 24.30
N SER A 271 14.80 -40.31 23.27
CA SER A 271 14.81 -41.77 23.27
C SER A 271 15.82 -42.28 22.24
N GLY A 272 16.78 -43.10 22.67
CA GLY A 272 17.87 -43.55 21.79
C GLY A 272 18.66 -42.36 21.23
N ASP A 273 18.71 -42.24 19.90
CA ASP A 273 19.34 -41.11 19.19
C ASP A 273 18.38 -39.92 19.00
N ALA A 274 17.07 -40.11 19.16
CA ALA A 274 16.10 -39.02 18.99
C ALA A 274 16.15 -38.04 20.18
N ALA A 275 16.13 -36.75 19.89
CA ALA A 275 16.07 -35.66 20.85
C ALA A 275 15.02 -34.62 20.42
N TYR A 276 14.21 -34.17 21.37
CA TYR A 276 13.22 -33.11 21.17
C TYR A 276 13.68 -31.86 21.90
N VAL A 277 13.67 -30.71 21.21
CA VAL A 277 14.13 -29.43 21.73
C VAL A 277 13.05 -28.38 21.51
N ALA A 278 13.06 -27.32 22.32
CA ALA A 278 12.18 -26.18 22.13
C ALA A 278 13.03 -24.99 21.68
N CYS A 279 12.78 -24.54 20.46
CA CYS A 279 13.42 -23.36 19.86
C CYS A 279 12.54 -22.14 20.13
N VAL A 280 13.15 -21.06 20.62
CA VAL A 280 12.46 -19.85 21.10
C VAL A 280 13.16 -18.59 20.60
N LYS A 281 12.40 -17.50 20.42
CA LYS A 281 12.96 -16.16 20.32
C LYS A 281 13.38 -15.72 21.72
N ALA A 282 14.65 -15.43 21.88
CA ALA A 282 15.25 -15.02 23.14
C ALA A 282 16.33 -13.95 22.91
N THR A 283 16.44 -13.01 23.83
CA THR A 283 17.51 -12.02 23.80
C THR A 283 18.77 -12.64 24.40
N MET A 284 19.85 -12.68 23.61
CA MET A 284 21.10 -13.31 24.02
C MET A 284 22.02 -12.30 24.72
N HIS A 285 22.47 -12.63 25.93
CA HIS A 285 23.38 -11.80 26.71
C HIS A 285 24.67 -12.55 27.06
N ASP A 286 25.81 -11.97 26.71
CA ASP A 286 27.12 -12.41 27.19
C ASP A 286 27.45 -11.70 28.51
N ILE A 287 27.36 -12.43 29.62
CA ILE A 287 27.63 -11.89 30.96
C ILE A 287 28.89 -12.49 31.56
N THR A 288 29.49 -11.76 32.51
CA THR A 288 30.63 -12.28 33.27
C THR A 288 30.15 -13.16 34.43
N PHE A 289 31.00 -14.06 34.92
CA PHE A 289 30.69 -14.79 36.16
C PHE A 289 30.55 -13.88 37.39
N THR A 290 31.18 -12.70 37.38
CA THR A 290 30.96 -11.68 38.40
C THR A 290 29.50 -11.19 38.36
N THR A 291 28.99 -10.89 37.17
CA THR A 291 27.58 -10.50 36.96
C THR A 291 26.64 -11.61 37.41
N ALA A 292 26.85 -12.85 36.97
CA ALA A 292 26.02 -13.99 37.37
C ALA A 292 26.04 -14.20 38.90
N SER A 293 27.21 -14.10 39.53
CA SER A 293 27.36 -14.28 40.98
C SER A 293 26.65 -13.21 41.81
N ALA A 294 26.37 -12.03 41.25
CA ALA A 294 25.57 -11.00 41.92
C ALA A 294 24.09 -11.41 42.07
N HIS A 295 23.59 -12.26 41.17
CA HIS A 295 22.22 -12.80 41.23
C HIS A 295 22.14 -14.12 42.00
N HIS A 296 23.22 -14.89 42.05
CA HIS A 296 23.38 -16.01 42.97
C HIS A 296 24.87 -16.32 43.23
N ALA A 297 25.33 -16.14 44.47
CA ALA A 297 26.76 -16.18 44.83
C ALA A 297 27.52 -17.45 44.39
N ALA A 298 26.84 -18.61 44.38
CA ALA A 298 27.44 -19.87 43.95
C ALA A 298 27.61 -20.02 42.42
N CYS A 299 27.03 -19.12 41.60
CA CYS A 299 27.26 -19.10 40.16
C CYS A 299 28.48 -18.23 39.79
N ASN A 300 29.68 -18.73 40.09
CA ASN A 300 30.93 -17.99 39.96
C ASN A 300 31.93 -18.63 38.97
N GLY A 301 31.47 -19.57 38.15
CA GLY A 301 32.30 -20.28 37.16
C GLY A 301 33.05 -21.52 37.69
N THR A 302 32.97 -21.82 39.00
CA THR A 302 33.69 -22.96 39.61
C THR A 302 32.79 -24.08 40.16
N GLY A 303 31.46 -23.90 40.15
CA GLY A 303 30.47 -24.79 40.79
C GLY A 303 29.55 -25.59 39.85
N GLY A 304 29.92 -25.70 38.56
CA GLY A 304 29.06 -26.30 37.53
C GLY A 304 28.07 -25.29 36.95
N LEU A 305 28.14 -25.08 35.64
CA LEU A 305 27.41 -24.02 34.92
C LEU A 305 25.93 -24.31 34.71
N LEU A 306 25.52 -25.54 35.03
CA LEU A 306 24.14 -26.02 35.06
C LEU A 306 23.74 -26.40 36.49
N GLY A 307 24.31 -25.65 37.44
CA GLY A 307 23.99 -25.67 38.86
C GLY A 307 22.59 -25.10 39.13
N THR A 308 21.88 -25.57 40.18
CA THR A 308 20.68 -24.85 40.71
C THR A 308 20.96 -23.35 40.85
N ALA A 309 22.15 -23.05 41.37
CA ALA A 309 22.67 -21.73 41.59
C ALA A 309 22.77 -20.92 40.31
N CYS A 310 23.25 -21.53 39.22
CA CYS A 310 23.42 -20.84 37.94
C CYS A 310 22.10 -20.68 37.21
N GLU A 311 21.22 -21.69 37.20
CA GLU A 311 19.88 -21.56 36.65
C GLU A 311 19.10 -20.44 37.35
N ALA A 312 19.14 -20.38 38.69
CA ALA A 312 18.56 -19.29 39.46
C ALA A 312 19.23 -17.94 39.18
N ALA A 313 20.56 -17.91 38.99
CA ALA A 313 21.26 -16.69 38.61
C ALA A 313 20.80 -16.16 37.25
N TYR A 314 20.66 -17.04 36.25
CA TYR A 314 20.26 -16.69 34.89
C TYR A 314 18.81 -16.21 34.86
N HIS A 315 17.92 -16.93 35.53
CA HIS A 315 16.53 -16.52 35.73
C HIS A 315 16.44 -15.12 36.35
N ARG A 316 17.10 -14.89 37.49
CA ARG A 316 17.08 -13.61 38.20
C ARG A 316 17.76 -12.48 37.41
N TYR A 317 18.81 -12.78 36.66
CA TYR A 317 19.47 -11.81 35.78
C TYR A 317 18.50 -11.32 34.72
N CYS A 318 17.86 -12.22 33.96
CA CYS A 318 16.89 -11.84 32.94
C CYS A 318 15.66 -11.14 33.56
N ALA A 319 15.16 -11.63 34.69
CA ALA A 319 14.07 -10.97 35.42
C ALA A 319 14.42 -9.52 35.82
N SER A 320 15.70 -9.23 36.13
CA SER A 320 16.17 -7.87 36.44
C SER A 320 16.22 -6.94 35.23
N LEU A 321 16.26 -7.49 34.01
CA LEU A 321 16.19 -6.75 32.75
C LEU A 321 14.73 -6.48 32.31
N GLY A 322 13.75 -7.12 32.96
CA GLY A 322 12.33 -6.99 32.62
C GLY A 322 11.73 -8.23 31.93
N ASP A 323 12.54 -9.23 31.60
CA ASP A 323 12.10 -10.49 30.99
C ASP A 323 11.31 -11.37 31.97
N ALA A 324 10.70 -12.46 31.47
CA ALA A 324 10.04 -13.44 32.34
C ALA A 324 11.07 -14.30 33.08
N SER A 325 12.06 -14.78 32.35
CA SER A 325 13.04 -15.74 32.85
C SER A 325 14.22 -15.83 31.87
N GLY A 326 15.19 -16.66 32.21
CA GLY A 326 16.28 -16.99 31.31
C GLY A 326 16.87 -18.35 31.60
N PHE A 327 17.56 -18.88 30.59
CA PHE A 327 18.24 -20.17 30.66
C PHE A 327 19.66 -20.05 30.09
N GLY A 328 20.50 -20.97 30.52
CA GLY A 328 21.90 -21.06 30.11
C GLY A 328 22.56 -22.23 30.82
N ALA A 329 23.85 -22.49 30.62
CA ALA A 329 24.79 -21.77 29.78
C ALA A 329 24.72 -22.21 28.30
N GLU A 330 24.46 -21.27 27.39
CA GLU A 330 24.42 -21.56 25.95
C GLU A 330 25.80 -21.62 25.32
N LEU A 331 26.68 -20.70 25.73
CA LEU A 331 28.10 -20.71 25.42
C LEU A 331 28.88 -20.34 26.66
N VAL A 332 30.06 -20.93 26.81
CA VAL A 332 30.90 -20.77 27.98
C VAL A 332 32.31 -20.42 27.54
N SER A 333 32.88 -19.39 28.14
CA SER A 333 34.32 -19.11 28.10
C SER A 333 34.92 -19.23 29.51
N ALA A 334 36.21 -18.93 29.63
CA ALA A 334 36.88 -18.91 30.93
C ALA A 334 36.31 -17.85 31.90
N THR A 335 35.68 -16.78 31.39
CA THR A 335 35.24 -15.63 32.20
C THR A 335 33.79 -15.21 31.95
N THR A 336 33.18 -15.67 30.86
CA THR A 336 31.84 -15.31 30.44
C THR A 336 30.95 -16.52 30.21
N VAL A 337 29.66 -16.28 30.35
CA VAL A 337 28.59 -17.20 30.02
C VAL A 337 27.54 -16.48 29.19
N ARG A 338 27.07 -17.15 28.15
CA ARG A 338 25.95 -16.69 27.34
C ARG A 338 24.64 -17.21 27.92
N VAL A 339 23.71 -16.29 28.16
CA VAL A 339 22.37 -16.54 28.71
C VAL A 339 21.34 -16.11 27.69
N ALA A 340 20.27 -16.89 27.55
CA ALA A 340 19.11 -16.56 26.75
C ALA A 340 17.99 -16.06 27.67
N CYS A 341 17.54 -14.82 27.48
CA CYS A 341 16.41 -14.24 28.20
C CYS A 341 15.13 -14.31 27.35
N VAL A 342 14.06 -14.85 27.95
CA VAL A 342 12.74 -14.97 27.30
C VAL A 342 11.79 -13.94 27.89
N ASP A 343 11.14 -13.16 27.03
CA ASP A 343 10.31 -12.05 27.44
C ASP A 343 8.98 -12.51 28.12
N ARG A 344 8.26 -11.55 28.69
CA ARG A 344 7.01 -11.79 29.45
C ARG A 344 5.81 -12.11 28.60
N GLU A 345 5.83 -11.82 27.31
CA GLU A 345 4.82 -12.19 26.35
C GLU A 345 5.07 -13.60 25.83
N MET A 346 6.32 -14.06 25.75
CA MET A 346 6.66 -15.42 25.37
C MET A 346 6.56 -16.44 26.50
N ALA A 347 6.87 -16.08 27.73
CA ALA A 347 6.87 -17.04 28.84
C ALA A 347 6.23 -16.51 30.12
N SER A 348 5.85 -17.44 31.00
CA SER A 348 5.48 -17.17 32.38
C SER A 348 6.23 -18.10 33.34
N VAL A 349 6.48 -17.61 34.54
CA VAL A 349 7.10 -18.39 35.61
C VAL A 349 6.01 -18.93 36.51
N GLU A 350 5.87 -20.26 36.52
CA GLU A 350 4.83 -20.97 37.24
C GLU A 350 5.42 -21.63 38.49
N GLY A 351 4.74 -21.44 39.63
CA GLY A 351 5.07 -22.13 40.87
C GLY A 351 4.42 -23.52 40.91
N THR A 352 5.20 -24.55 41.23
CA THR A 352 4.74 -25.93 41.36
C THR A 352 5.55 -26.66 42.44
N THR A 353 5.42 -27.98 42.53
CA THR A 353 6.17 -28.83 43.47
C THR A 353 6.78 -30.04 42.78
N PHE A 354 7.82 -30.65 43.36
CA PHE A 354 8.29 -31.95 42.86
C PHE A 354 7.22 -33.04 43.01
N THR A 355 6.36 -32.94 44.01
CA THR A 355 5.19 -33.81 44.15
C THR A 355 4.32 -33.77 42.88
N GLU A 356 4.03 -32.58 42.37
CA GLU A 356 3.28 -32.40 41.12
C GLU A 356 4.08 -32.85 39.89
N LEU A 357 5.35 -32.45 39.76
CA LEU A 357 6.19 -32.84 38.62
C LEU A 357 6.37 -34.36 38.53
N THR A 358 6.38 -35.07 39.66
CA THR A 358 6.47 -36.54 39.69
C THR A 358 5.26 -37.19 39.00
N THR A 359 4.09 -36.54 38.99
CA THR A 359 2.90 -37.04 38.28
C THR A 359 3.08 -37.00 36.75
N HIS A 360 3.92 -36.09 36.25
CA HIS A 360 4.24 -35.94 34.83
C HIS A 360 5.46 -36.78 34.38
N HIS A 361 6.38 -37.07 35.31
CA HIS A 361 7.43 -38.06 35.13
C HIS A 361 7.92 -38.63 36.48
N PRO A 362 7.82 -39.94 36.74
CA PRO A 362 8.03 -40.51 38.08
C PRO A 362 9.47 -40.40 38.61
N ALA A 363 10.45 -40.25 37.73
CA ALA A 363 11.84 -40.05 38.12
C ALA A 363 12.19 -38.58 38.45
N CYS A 364 11.28 -37.63 38.22
CA CYS A 364 11.52 -36.22 38.54
C CYS A 364 11.20 -35.92 40.01
N THR A 365 12.20 -36.04 40.87
CA THR A 365 12.03 -35.87 42.33
C THR A 365 12.98 -34.79 42.86
N SER A 366 12.76 -34.32 44.08
CA SER A 366 13.66 -33.36 44.74
C SER A 366 15.10 -33.87 44.92
N ALA A 367 15.30 -35.20 44.90
CA ALA A 367 16.62 -35.82 44.92
C ALA A 367 17.24 -35.95 43.51
N VAL A 368 16.41 -36.09 42.47
CA VAL A 368 16.82 -36.29 41.07
C VAL A 368 16.09 -35.26 40.21
N TRP A 369 16.44 -34.01 40.42
CA TRP A 369 15.80 -32.88 39.74
C TRP A 369 16.55 -32.44 38.48
N ARG A 370 17.79 -32.94 38.29
CA ARG A 370 18.60 -32.70 37.10
C ARG A 370 18.48 -33.83 36.10
N GLY A 371 18.37 -33.44 34.83
CA GLY A 371 18.41 -34.35 33.70
C GLY A 371 17.05 -34.54 33.02
N GLY A 372 17.06 -35.40 32.02
CA GLY A 372 15.95 -35.55 31.08
C GLY A 372 14.59 -35.86 31.71
N ALA A 373 14.58 -36.60 32.82
CA ALA A 373 13.35 -36.93 33.53
C ALA A 373 12.59 -35.68 33.98
N CYS A 374 13.28 -34.70 34.57
CA CYS A 374 12.64 -33.46 34.98
C CYS A 374 12.40 -32.51 33.83
N HIS A 375 13.26 -32.47 32.82
CA HIS A 375 12.96 -31.68 31.61
C HIS A 375 11.65 -32.15 30.96
N ALA A 376 11.45 -33.47 30.87
CA ALA A 376 10.21 -34.07 30.38
C ALA A 376 9.01 -33.79 31.31
N ALA A 377 9.21 -33.86 32.63
CA ALA A 377 8.18 -33.51 33.60
C ALA A 377 7.72 -32.06 33.43
N VAL A 378 8.66 -31.12 33.35
CA VAL A 378 8.38 -29.68 33.20
C VAL A 378 7.68 -29.40 31.88
N LYS A 379 8.18 -29.95 30.76
CA LYS A 379 7.51 -29.85 29.46
C LYS A 379 6.04 -30.28 29.56
N ARG A 380 5.78 -31.47 30.13
CA ARG A 380 4.44 -32.05 30.23
C ARG A 380 3.53 -31.28 31.20
N TYR A 381 4.08 -30.80 32.31
CA TYR A 381 3.39 -29.92 33.26
C TYR A 381 2.94 -28.63 32.55
N CYS A 382 3.84 -27.95 31.86
CA CYS A 382 3.51 -26.73 31.12
C CYS A 382 2.47 -27.00 30.01
N GLN A 383 2.61 -28.11 29.28
CA GLN A 383 1.63 -28.51 28.26
C GLN A 383 0.23 -28.79 28.84
N ALA A 384 0.16 -29.43 30.01
CA ALA A 384 -1.11 -29.65 30.72
C ALA A 384 -1.76 -28.33 31.15
N ASN A 385 -0.98 -27.26 31.33
CA ASN A 385 -1.44 -25.91 31.66
C ASN A 385 -1.60 -24.99 30.43
N GLY A 386 -1.64 -25.55 29.21
CA GLY A 386 -1.94 -24.80 27.99
C GLY A 386 -0.74 -24.17 27.27
N PHE A 387 0.48 -24.37 27.77
CA PHE A 387 1.70 -23.86 27.15
C PHE A 387 2.26 -24.80 26.07
N ALA A 388 3.24 -24.35 25.29
CA ALA A 388 3.89 -25.17 24.25
C ALA A 388 4.90 -26.15 24.84
N SER A 389 5.67 -25.67 25.82
CA SER A 389 6.78 -26.37 26.47
C SER A 389 7.18 -25.62 27.74
N GLY A 390 8.25 -26.06 28.40
CA GLY A 390 8.84 -25.32 29.52
C GLY A 390 10.21 -25.83 29.93
N PHE A 391 10.93 -25.02 30.71
CA PHE A 391 12.26 -25.31 31.25
C PHE A 391 12.35 -24.98 32.74
N GLY A 392 13.44 -25.43 33.36
CA GLY A 392 13.68 -25.32 34.79
C GLY A 392 13.88 -26.68 35.45
N PRO A 393 13.87 -26.75 36.79
CA PRO A 393 13.52 -25.68 37.74
C PRO A 393 14.43 -24.45 37.72
N VAL A 394 13.86 -23.26 37.78
CA VAL A 394 14.58 -21.97 37.80
C VAL A 394 14.73 -21.41 39.22
N GLU A 395 13.85 -21.79 40.15
CA GLU A 395 13.97 -21.52 41.58
C GLU A 395 13.59 -22.78 42.37
N LEU A 396 14.25 -22.99 43.50
CA LEU A 396 14.09 -24.18 44.33
C LEU A 396 14.10 -23.82 45.80
N ASN A 397 13.07 -24.25 46.54
CA ASN A 397 13.01 -24.13 47.99
C ASN A 397 12.29 -25.35 48.60
N GLY A 398 13.07 -26.36 48.98
CA GLY A 398 12.55 -27.63 49.47
C GLY A 398 11.78 -28.37 48.37
N ASP A 399 10.49 -28.64 48.60
CA ASP A 399 9.61 -29.27 47.62
C ASP A 399 9.02 -28.27 46.61
N ASN A 400 9.02 -26.98 46.93
CA ASN A 400 8.50 -25.93 46.05
C ASN A 400 9.53 -25.59 44.99
N VAL A 401 9.07 -25.52 43.74
CA VAL A 401 9.91 -25.23 42.58
C VAL A 401 9.21 -24.22 41.68
N ALA A 402 9.98 -23.35 41.05
CA ALA A 402 9.47 -22.54 39.94
C ALA A 402 9.98 -23.11 38.63
N VAL A 403 9.11 -23.13 37.62
CA VAL A 403 9.44 -23.53 36.25
C VAL A 403 9.03 -22.41 35.31
N THR A 404 9.68 -22.31 34.16
CA THR A 404 9.26 -21.35 33.12
C THR A 404 8.49 -22.10 32.05
N CYS A 405 7.23 -21.73 31.86
CA CYS A 405 6.39 -22.26 30.80
C CYS A 405 6.34 -21.28 29.63
N VAL A 406 6.61 -21.76 28.42
CA VAL A 406 6.69 -20.93 27.20
C VAL A 406 5.43 -21.11 26.36
N ARG A 407 4.84 -20.00 25.95
CA ARG A 407 3.58 -19.94 25.20
C ARG A 407 3.76 -20.48 23.77
N ARG A 408 2.63 -20.83 23.16
CA ARG A 408 2.56 -21.34 21.78
C ARG A 408 2.84 -20.24 20.78
#